data_AF-A0AAV0FLK9-F1
#
_entry.id   AF-A0AAV0FLK9-F1
#
_cell.length_a   1.000
_cell.length_b   1.000
_cell.length_c   1.000
_cell.angle_alpha   90.00
_cell.angle_beta   90.00
_cell.angle_gamma   90.00
#
_symmetry.space_group_name_H-M   'P 1'
#
loop_
_entity.id
_entity.type
_entity.pdbx_description
1 polymer ?
#
loop_
_entity_poly.entity_id
_entity_poly.type
_entity_poly.pdbx_seq_one_letter_code
_entity_poly.pdbx_strand_id
1 'polypeptide(L)'
;MKDKLSGEVLLQASSNGGVYPISLSSTQPVALISYVAPGPVWHRRLGHCGNRILAKLKKSGSILSTSSFSHDCISCRLGRSQRLPFQEVWHKSIAPLYLIHSDVWQSPIVSES
;
A
#
# COMPACT_ATOMS: atom_id res chain seq x y z
N MET A 1 14.33 18.62 5.36
CA MET A 1 12.94 18.28 5.71
C MET A 1 12.61 18.96 7.03
N LYS A 2 11.49 19.69 7.09
CA LYS A 2 11.00 20.35 8.30
C LYS A 2 9.64 19.79 8.67
N ASP A 3 9.37 19.69 9.97
CA ASP A 3 8.04 19.38 10.46
C ASP A 3 7.10 20.55 10.17
N LYS A 4 5.89 20.27 9.69
CA LYS A 4 4.94 21.32 9.26
C LYS A 4 4.24 22.02 10.43
N LEU A 5 4.16 21.37 11.61
CA LEU A 5 3.44 21.90 12.76
C LEU A 5 4.37 22.68 13.70
N SER A 6 5.56 22.12 13.99
CA SER A 6 6.54 22.72 14.89
C SER A 6 7.57 23.61 14.18
N GLY A 7 7.72 23.48 12.86
CA GLY A 7 8.75 24.18 12.09
C GLY A 7 10.17 23.65 12.30
N GLU A 8 10.34 22.62 13.13
CA GLU A 8 11.64 22.04 13.45
C GLU A 8 12.27 21.32 12.26
N VAL A 9 13.59 21.40 12.14
CA VAL A 9 14.34 20.71 11.09
C VAL A 9 14.48 19.24 11.48
N LEU A 10 13.67 18.39 10.86
CA LEU A 10 13.71 16.94 11.07
C LEU A 10 14.93 16.29 10.39
N LEU A 11 15.34 16.82 9.24
CA LEU A 11 16.43 16.23 8.47
C LEU A 11 17.14 17.29 7.64
N GLN A 12 18.44 17.43 7.85
CA GLN A 12 19.32 18.27 7.04
C GLN A 12 20.39 17.38 6.44
N ALA A 13 20.50 17.40 5.10
CA ALA A 13 21.49 16.61 4.38
C ALA A 13 22.22 17.52 3.39
N SER A 14 23.54 17.34 3.30
CA SER A 14 24.39 18.03 2.34
C SER A 14 24.00 17.58 0.94
N SER A 15 23.69 18.50 0.03
CA SER A 15 23.52 18.18 -1.39
C SER A 15 24.77 18.61 -2.16
N ASN A 16 25.16 17.82 -3.16
CA ASN A 16 26.22 18.18 -4.09
C ASN A 16 25.63 18.21 -5.50
N GLY A 17 25.59 19.38 -6.15
CA GLY A 17 25.01 19.50 -7.50
C GLY A 17 23.51 19.17 -7.59
N GLY A 18 22.73 19.38 -6.51
CA GLY A 18 21.30 19.09 -6.49
C GLY A 18 20.93 17.63 -6.21
N VAL A 19 21.91 16.75 -5.99
CA VAL A 19 21.69 15.38 -5.53
C VAL A 19 22.16 15.19 -4.10
N TYR A 20 21.48 14.31 -3.35
CA TYR A 20 21.89 13.92 -2.01
C TYR A 20 22.82 12.71 -2.11
N PRO A 21 24.11 12.84 -1.76
CA PRO A 21 25.06 11.74 -1.84
C PRO A 21 24.74 10.71 -0.74
N ILE A 22 24.61 9.45 -1.14
CA ILE A 22 24.50 8.31 -0.22
C ILE A 22 25.90 7.69 -0.14
N SER A 23 26.62 7.92 0.95
CA SER A 23 27.90 7.27 1.19
C SER A 23 27.68 5.81 1.58
N LEU A 24 27.82 4.92 0.60
CA LEU A 24 27.83 3.48 0.83
C LEU A 24 29.21 3.09 1.39
N SER A 25 29.28 2.71 2.66
CA SER A 25 30.53 2.30 3.34
C SER A 25 31.11 0.98 2.82
N SER A 26 30.42 0.31 1.89
CA SER A 26 30.78 -1.00 1.36
C SER A 26 31.38 -0.86 -0.04
N THR A 27 32.63 -1.26 -0.18
CA THR A 27 33.34 -1.43 -1.46
C THR A 27 32.92 -2.72 -2.20
N GLN A 28 32.08 -3.55 -1.59
CA GLN A 28 31.53 -4.73 -2.25
C GLN A 28 30.32 -4.33 -3.11
N PRO A 29 30.26 -4.70 -4.40
CA PRO A 29 29.09 -4.48 -5.23
C PRO A 29 27.90 -5.26 -4.65
N VAL A 30 26.93 -4.56 -4.05
CA VAL A 30 25.68 -5.16 -3.51
C VAL A 30 24.60 -5.28 -4.60
N ALA A 31 24.82 -4.71 -5.78
CA ALA A 31 23.94 -4.91 -6.92
C ALA A 31 24.26 -6.26 -7.60
N LEU A 32 23.24 -7.11 -7.79
CA LEU A 32 23.27 -8.39 -8.56
C LEU A 32 23.59 -9.70 -7.81
N ILE A 33 23.34 -9.82 -6.50
CA ILE A 33 23.24 -11.17 -5.94
C ILE A 33 21.90 -11.75 -6.38
N SER A 34 21.93 -12.85 -7.15
CA SER A 34 20.76 -13.70 -7.42
C SER A 34 20.28 -14.28 -6.08
N TYR A 35 19.52 -13.47 -5.35
CA TYR A 35 19.16 -13.78 -3.99
C TYR A 35 18.04 -14.80 -3.99
N VAL A 36 18.39 -16.07 -3.75
CA VAL A 36 17.40 -17.11 -3.48
C VAL A 36 16.76 -16.77 -2.14
N ALA A 37 15.50 -16.33 -2.18
CA ALA A 37 14.75 -15.90 -1.01
C ALA A 37 13.60 -16.87 -0.72
N PRO A 38 13.17 -17.02 0.53
CA PRO A 38 11.90 -17.68 0.82
C PRO A 38 10.73 -16.96 0.13
N GLY A 39 9.69 -17.70 -0.24
CA GLY A 39 8.48 -17.17 -0.86
C GLY A 39 7.84 -15.98 -0.12
N PRO A 40 7.75 -15.98 1.23
CA PRO A 40 7.24 -14.83 1.99
C PRO A 40 8.08 -13.54 1.82
N VAL A 41 9.38 -13.66 1.53
CA VAL A 41 10.25 -12.50 1.27
C VAL A 41 9.95 -11.93 -0.11
N TRP A 42 9.82 -12.77 -1.12
CA TRP A 42 9.42 -12.34 -2.46
C TRP A 42 8.04 -11.70 -2.48
N HIS A 43 7.09 -12.26 -1.74
CA HIS A 43 5.77 -11.66 -1.58
C HIS A 43 5.84 -10.21 -1.07
N ARG A 44 6.62 -9.94 -0.01
CA ARG A 44 6.78 -8.57 0.54
C ARG A 44 7.52 -7.65 -0.43
N ARG A 45 8.61 -8.12 -1.04
CA ARG A 45 9.43 -7.32 -1.98
C ARG A 45 8.64 -6.89 -3.23
N LEU A 46 7.73 -7.73 -3.70
CA LEU A 46 6.93 -7.48 -4.91
C LEU A 46 5.57 -6.86 -4.58
N GLY A 47 5.43 -6.16 -3.46
CA GLY A 47 4.20 -5.43 -3.12
C GLY A 47 3.02 -6.34 -2.82
N HIS A 48 3.25 -7.41 -2.06
CA HIS A 48 2.22 -8.35 -1.64
C HIS A 48 1.53 -9.10 -2.79
N CYS A 49 2.25 -9.34 -3.89
CA CYS A 49 1.76 -10.12 -5.02
C CYS A 49 1.17 -11.48 -4.60
N GLY A 50 0.05 -11.85 -5.22
CA GLY A 50 -0.60 -13.12 -4.95
C GLY A 50 0.20 -14.32 -5.45
N ASN A 51 -0.04 -15.50 -4.86
CA ASN A 51 0.69 -16.74 -5.12
C ASN A 51 0.73 -17.13 -6.60
N ARG A 52 -0.34 -16.85 -7.37
CA ARG A 52 -0.41 -17.13 -8.80
C ARG A 52 0.61 -16.30 -9.61
N ILE A 53 0.83 -15.05 -9.23
CA ILE A 53 1.82 -14.17 -9.89
C ILE A 53 3.22 -14.63 -9.50
N LEU A 54 3.45 -14.89 -8.21
CA LEU A 54 4.74 -15.39 -7.72
C LEU A 54 5.13 -16.74 -8.36
N ALA A 55 4.16 -17.65 -8.55
CA ALA A 55 4.37 -18.91 -9.24
C ALA A 55 4.75 -18.71 -10.72
N LYS A 56 4.11 -17.76 -11.42
CA LYS A 56 4.49 -17.40 -12.80
C LYS A 56 5.91 -16.84 -12.85
N LEU A 57 6.26 -15.94 -11.94
CA LEU A 57 7.60 -15.32 -11.86
C LEU A 57 8.69 -16.36 -11.53
N LYS A 58 8.38 -17.35 -10.68
CA LYS A 58 9.29 -18.47 -10.42
C LYS A 58 9.47 -19.33 -11.67
N LYS A 59 8.37 -19.64 -12.36
CA LYS A 59 8.39 -20.45 -13.59
C LYS A 59 9.15 -19.77 -14.73
N SER A 60 9.09 -18.44 -14.83
CA SER A 60 9.84 -17.67 -15.83
C SER A 60 11.32 -17.45 -15.45
N GLY A 61 11.76 -17.91 -14.27
CA GLY A 61 13.13 -17.68 -13.78
C GLY A 61 13.40 -16.26 -13.30
N SER A 62 12.38 -15.40 -13.25
CA SER A 62 12.52 -14.00 -12.82
C SER A 62 12.78 -13.88 -11.32
N ILE A 63 12.37 -14.89 -10.53
CA ILE A 63 12.69 -15.01 -9.11
C ILE A 63 13.09 -16.44 -8.75
N LEU A 64 13.96 -16.58 -7.75
CA LEU A 64 14.37 -17.88 -7.21
C LEU A 64 13.84 -18.01 -5.77
N SER A 65 13.02 -19.03 -5.51
CA SER A 65 12.41 -19.26 -4.20
C SER A 65 12.76 -20.62 -3.59
N THR A 66 13.31 -20.61 -2.37
CA THR A 66 13.63 -21.82 -1.58
C THR A 66 12.39 -22.48 -0.99
N SER A 67 11.29 -21.74 -0.83
CA SER A 67 10.06 -22.24 -0.20
C SER A 67 8.83 -22.03 -1.09
N SER A 68 7.70 -22.59 -0.66
CA SER A 68 6.40 -22.28 -1.25
C SER A 68 6.07 -20.79 -1.03
N PHE A 69 5.15 -20.29 -1.87
CA PHE A 69 4.60 -18.94 -1.75
C PHE A 69 3.41 -18.88 -0.79
N SER A 70 2.98 -19.98 -0.16
CA SER A 70 1.93 -19.95 0.85
C SER A 70 2.45 -19.26 2.11
N HIS A 71 1.84 -18.14 2.49
CA HIS A 71 2.22 -17.43 3.71
C HIS A 71 1.02 -16.71 4.29
N ASP A 72 1.02 -16.59 5.61
CA ASP A 72 0.03 -15.83 6.34
C ASP A 72 0.56 -14.41 6.59
N CYS A 73 0.30 -13.50 5.66
CA CYS A 73 0.74 -12.12 5.76
C CYS A 73 -0.32 -11.25 6.45
N ILE A 74 0.07 -10.63 7.57
CA ILE A 74 -0.80 -9.72 8.34
C ILE A 74 -1.27 -8.55 7.46
N SER A 75 -0.38 -7.90 6.72
CA SER A 75 -0.73 -6.78 5.84
C SER A 75 -1.76 -7.16 4.79
N CYS A 76 -1.66 -8.35 4.19
CA CYS A 76 -2.65 -8.84 3.23
C CYS A 76 -4.00 -9.15 3.88
N ARG A 77 -3.99 -9.70 5.10
CA ARG A 77 -5.22 -10.01 5.83
C ARG A 77 -5.99 -8.73 6.16
N LEU A 78 -5.28 -7.72 6.66
CA LEU A 78 -5.84 -6.41 6.96
C LEU A 78 -6.28 -5.68 5.68
N GLY A 79 -5.52 -5.80 4.58
CA GLY A 79 -5.89 -5.19 3.30
C GLY A 79 -7.06 -5.87 2.60
N ARG A 80 -7.32 -7.15 2.89
CA ARG A 80 -8.46 -7.93 2.34
C ARG A 80 -9.67 -7.96 3.25
N SER A 81 -9.60 -7.46 4.47
CA SER A 81 -10.77 -7.43 5.34
C SER A 81 -11.81 -6.53 4.70
N GLN A 82 -12.93 -7.13 4.29
CA GLN A 82 -14.09 -6.36 3.84
C GLN A 82 -14.80 -5.83 5.08
N ARG A 83 -15.40 -4.64 4.95
CA ARG A 83 -16.34 -4.16 5.96
C ARG A 83 -17.42 -5.22 6.13
N LEU A 84 -17.74 -5.57 7.37
CA LEU A 84 -18.89 -6.43 7.65
C LEU A 84 -20.14 -5.86 6.97
N PRO A 85 -21.07 -6.71 6.51
CA PRO A 85 -22.33 -6.23 5.99
C PRO A 85 -22.97 -5.28 7.01
N PHE A 86 -23.56 -4.20 6.51
CA PHE A 86 -24.36 -3.33 7.35
C PHE A 86 -25.45 -4.16 8.01
N GLN A 87 -25.82 -3.80 9.25
CA GLN A 87 -27.00 -4.42 9.84
C GLN A 87 -28.19 -4.20 8.92
N GLU A 88 -28.98 -5.26 8.70
CA GLU A 88 -30.22 -5.14 7.95
C GLU A 88 -31.18 -4.27 8.77
N VAL A 89 -31.28 -3.01 8.40
CA VAL A 89 -32.29 -2.11 8.95
C VAL A 89 -33.49 -2.16 8.02
N TRP A 90 -34.62 -2.65 8.53
CA TRP A 90 -35.88 -2.72 7.79
C TRP A 90 -36.53 -1.33 7.69
N HIS A 91 -35.94 -0.41 6.94
CA HIS A 91 -36.58 0.85 6.58
C HIS A 91 -37.54 0.62 5.40
N LYS A 92 -38.67 -0.02 5.68
CA LYS A 92 -39.70 -0.31 4.67
C LYS A 92 -40.75 0.79 4.67
N SER A 93 -40.96 1.43 3.52
CA SER A 93 -42.05 2.39 3.36
C SER A 93 -43.38 1.67 3.33
N ILE A 94 -44.29 2.06 4.24
CA ILE A 94 -45.65 1.49 4.32
C ILE A 94 -46.69 2.28 3.51
N ALA A 95 -46.30 3.44 2.97
CA ALA A 95 -47.14 4.32 2.15
C ALA A 95 -46.27 5.21 1.22
N PRO A 96 -46.84 5.81 0.16
CA PRO A 96 -46.16 6.83 -0.63
C PRO A 96 -45.66 7.98 0.26
N LEU A 97 -44.43 8.45 0.02
CA LEU A 97 -43.77 9.51 0.80
C LEU A 97 -43.52 9.20 2.29
N TYR A 98 -43.65 7.95 2.74
CA TYR A 98 -43.41 7.56 4.14
C TYR A 98 -41.97 7.79 4.62
N LEU A 99 -41.00 7.75 3.70
CA LEU A 99 -39.59 7.98 3.99
C LEU A 99 -38.96 8.80 2.87
N ILE A 100 -38.44 9.98 3.22
CA ILE A 100 -37.69 10.86 2.30
C ILE A 100 -36.24 10.89 2.79
N HIS A 101 -35.30 10.54 1.91
CA HIS A 101 -33.87 10.64 2.18
C HIS A 101 -33.32 11.85 1.43
N SER A 102 -32.71 12.78 2.17
CA SER A 102 -32.03 13.94 1.60
C SER A 102 -30.59 13.95 2.11
N ASP A 103 -29.63 14.02 1.19
CA ASP A 103 -28.22 14.17 1.51
C ASP A 103 -27.75 15.53 1.01
N VAL A 104 -26.86 16.18 1.77
CA VAL A 104 -26.27 17.47 1.40
C VAL A 104 -24.84 17.21 0.99
N TRP A 105 -24.59 17.30 -0.32
CA TRP A 105 -23.23 17.31 -0.83
C TRP A 105 -22.78 18.76 -1.00
N GLN A 106 -21.60 19.10 -0.47
CA GLN A 106 -21.00 20.41 -0.69
C GLN A 106 -20.26 20.41 -2.04
N SER A 107 -20.59 21.38 -2.88
CA SER A 107 -19.82 21.67 -4.09
C SER A 107 -18.48 22.31 -3.68
N PRO A 108 -17.34 21.86 -4.24
CA PRO A 108 -16.04 22.51 -4.02
C PRO A 108 -15.95 23.88 -4.70
N ILE A 109 -16.94 24.23 -5.54
CA ILE A 109 -17.00 25.49 -6.26
C ILE A 109 -18.03 26.38 -5.55
N VAL A 110 -17.57 27.54 -5.08
CA VAL A 110 -18.41 28.56 -4.48
C VAL A 110 -19.20 29.23 -5.62
N SER A 111 -20.52 29.31 -5.49
CA SER A 111 -21.32 30.08 -6.45
C SER A 111 -20.97 31.55 -6.34
N GLU A 112 -20.55 32.17 -7.44
CA GLU A 112 -20.47 33.62 -7.53
C GLU A 112 -21.83 34.18 -7.92
N SER A 113 -22.25 35.21 -7.19
CA SER A 113 -23.50 35.96 -7.37
C SER A 113 -23.23 37.32 -7.99
#